data_AF-A0A8T6RE55-F1
#
_entry.id   AF-A0A8T6RE55-F1
#
_cell.length_a   1.000
_cell.length_b   1.000
_cell.length_c   1.000
_cell.angle_alpha   90.00
_cell.angle_beta   90.00
_cell.angle_gamma   90.00
#
_symmetry.space_group_name_H-M   'P 1'
#
loop_
_entity.id
_entity.type
_entity.pdbx_description
1 polymer ?
#
loop_
_entity_poly.entity_id
_entity_poly.type
_entity_poly.pdbx_seq_one_letter_code
_entity_poly.pdbx_strand_id
1 'polypeptide(L)'
;MTGWITIAKNEIRKYTSRFRKNRLAFWIIVYSIIITICTLIPLLTHIFIDPIIQSTLTMMGFPGLIPIPLEVVSWILPFITPLLHLGFLMMFLMSMLYPVQYTLQDLNIGHLEAILSAPIRPRDVLFGEFAGQIPIFSIAISIGASIIITILSLVIQMNAFLIIGIIIIIILTFLTATWLGTILSAYLSMKFGFSEKGKDRAKAFMMVFGFIMVLPILLLEFIPLYFPWLLLHPVFTAILQLFPSSWAADTILILIFLGTPITYVGSIPFFNTYTIPFMLIGFYFAIFYFGYLVIDKIYTFEAETRSTTITIAKENLFFGFTKKYLGPFFTVQLKEFFRRSENLSRLAYSVIMSLVFPIIMVMLPQIGGGIDIQEYQTYMVPMIITMTGFMFSIFFGLMMGSYIMIRSKDMVWIYKKSPRGTNTLATSFFWSMSFLAIFLAVPVSIIISVVMQFNFFYWLLFFIFIMVYTFGALLLAIGIQCINPAFKEKSGKMYVNTFMLMGLLMIPFFLVIFIDIGFGTGLSPFSIQMFATPLVLLGLGILIFYIGLQKLGNLE
;
A
#
# COMPACT_ATOMS: atom_id res chain seq x y z
N MET A 1 -30.72 -9.59 26.25
CA MET A 1 -29.37 -9.05 25.97
C MET A 1 -29.35 -8.60 24.53
N THR A 2 -28.80 -7.42 24.23
CA THR A 2 -28.66 -6.95 22.84
C THR A 2 -27.78 -7.94 22.07
N GLY A 3 -28.21 -8.35 20.87
CA GLY A 3 -27.54 -9.43 20.10
C GLY A 3 -26.06 -9.14 19.84
N TRP A 4 -25.71 -7.87 19.64
CA TRP A 4 -24.35 -7.44 19.33
C TRP A 4 -23.33 -7.72 20.45
N ILE A 5 -23.73 -7.68 21.73
CA ILE A 5 -22.81 -7.95 22.86
C ILE A 5 -22.36 -9.41 22.85
N THR A 6 -23.29 -10.33 22.58
CA THR A 6 -23.00 -11.76 22.50
C THR A 6 -22.01 -12.06 21.38
N ILE A 7 -22.17 -11.36 20.24
CA ILE A 7 -21.31 -11.50 19.06
C ILE A 7 -19.93 -10.93 19.35
N ALA A 8 -19.85 -9.73 19.92
CA ALA A 8 -18.57 -9.13 20.34
C ALA A 8 -17.79 -10.05 21.29
N LYS A 9 -18.47 -10.64 22.29
CA LYS A 9 -17.86 -11.62 23.20
C LYS A 9 -17.35 -12.85 22.45
N ASN A 10 -18.10 -13.36 21.47
CA ASN A 10 -17.68 -14.52 20.69
C ASN A 10 -16.49 -14.21 19.78
N GLU A 11 -16.45 -13.03 19.18
CA GLU A 11 -15.33 -12.62 18.32
C GLU A 11 -14.04 -12.45 19.15
N ILE A 12 -14.12 -11.83 20.33
CA ILE A 12 -13.00 -11.79 21.28
C ILE A 12 -12.54 -13.21 21.67
N ARG A 13 -13.48 -14.14 21.88
CA ARG A 13 -13.17 -15.54 22.23
C ARG A 13 -12.48 -16.29 21.09
N LYS A 14 -12.78 -15.94 19.83
CA LYS A 14 -12.17 -16.51 18.62
C LYS A 14 -10.72 -16.07 18.48
N TYR A 15 -10.42 -14.78 18.65
CA TYR A 15 -9.04 -14.28 18.65
C TYR A 15 -8.21 -14.84 19.81
N THR A 16 -8.83 -14.97 20.99
CA THR A 16 -8.18 -15.55 22.18
C THR A 16 -8.31 -17.07 22.27
N SER A 17 -8.70 -17.76 21.18
CA SER A 17 -9.00 -19.20 21.19
C SER A 17 -7.76 -20.07 21.44
N ARG A 18 -6.56 -19.59 21.11
CA ARG A 18 -5.28 -20.25 21.43
C ARG A 18 -4.93 -20.15 22.91
N PHE A 19 -5.40 -19.11 23.60
CA PHE A 19 -5.08 -18.81 25.00
C PHE A 19 -6.27 -19.09 25.95
N ARG A 20 -7.15 -20.04 25.60
CA ARG A 20 -8.42 -20.31 26.35
C ARG A 20 -8.25 -20.39 27.86
N LYS A 21 -7.21 -21.08 28.34
CA LYS A 21 -6.95 -21.27 29.78
C LYS A 21 -6.43 -20.01 30.48
N ASN A 22 -5.68 -19.16 29.76
CA ASN A 22 -4.95 -18.02 30.31
C ASN A 22 -5.37 -16.68 29.67
N ARG A 23 -6.66 -16.51 29.34
CA ARG A 23 -7.16 -15.30 28.64
C ARG A 23 -6.88 -14.01 29.40
N LEU A 24 -6.99 -14.04 30.73
CA LEU A 24 -6.69 -12.88 31.58
C LEU A 24 -5.22 -12.50 31.48
N ALA A 25 -4.31 -13.47 31.57
CA ALA A 25 -2.88 -13.24 31.39
C ALA A 25 -2.55 -12.70 29.99
N PHE A 26 -3.21 -13.20 28.95
CA PHE A 26 -3.06 -12.67 27.58
C PHE A 26 -3.40 -11.16 27.52
N TRP A 27 -4.52 -10.74 28.10
CA TRP A 27 -4.89 -9.32 28.12
C TRP A 27 -3.95 -8.47 28.97
N ILE A 28 -3.50 -8.98 30.12
CA ILE A 28 -2.46 -8.30 30.94
C ILE A 28 -1.19 -8.08 30.10
N ILE A 29 -0.73 -9.07 29.35
CA ILE A 29 0.45 -8.95 28.48
C ILE A 29 0.19 -7.91 27.39
N VAL A 30 -0.98 -7.93 26.72
CA VAL A 30 -1.32 -6.96 25.68
C VAL A 30 -1.33 -5.53 26.23
N TYR A 31 -1.97 -5.29 27.38
CA TYR A 31 -1.98 -3.98 28.02
C TYR A 31 -0.59 -3.56 28.51
N SER A 32 0.21 -4.49 29.04
CA SER A 32 1.60 -4.23 29.39
C SER A 32 2.41 -3.81 28.17
N ILE A 33 2.25 -4.49 27.02
CA ILE A 33 2.90 -4.12 25.76
C ILE A 33 2.46 -2.72 25.33
N ILE A 34 1.17 -2.39 25.40
CA ILE A 34 0.65 -1.06 25.07
C ILE A 34 1.30 0.01 25.94
N ILE A 35 1.33 -0.18 27.27
CA ILE A 35 1.97 0.75 28.20
C ILE A 35 3.46 0.91 27.86
N THR A 36 4.17 -0.20 27.67
CA THR A 36 5.59 -0.19 27.31
C THR A 36 5.82 0.58 26.00
N ILE A 37 5.02 0.34 24.97
CA ILE A 37 5.10 1.05 23.68
C ILE A 37 4.88 2.56 23.89
N CYS A 38 3.86 2.93 24.66
CA CYS A 38 3.56 4.33 24.95
C CYS A 38 4.65 5.05 25.74
N THR A 39 5.44 4.33 26.54
CA THR A 39 6.59 4.91 27.25
C THR A 39 7.89 4.87 26.44
N LEU A 40 8.11 3.78 25.70
CA LEU A 40 9.38 3.47 25.06
C LEU A 40 9.54 4.21 23.73
N ILE A 41 8.46 4.36 22.95
CA ILE A 41 8.51 5.14 21.70
C ILE A 41 8.94 6.58 21.98
N PRO A 42 8.30 7.34 22.88
CA PRO A 42 8.74 8.70 23.22
C PRO A 42 10.18 8.75 23.74
N LEU A 43 10.59 7.78 24.56
CA LEU A 43 11.96 7.73 25.06
C LEU A 43 12.98 7.54 23.93
N LEU A 44 12.76 6.55 23.05
CA LEU A 44 13.67 6.28 21.93
C LEU A 44 13.74 7.47 20.97
N THR A 45 12.60 8.06 20.67
CA THR A 45 12.53 9.21 19.79
C THR A 45 13.21 10.43 20.39
N HIS A 46 13.07 10.72 21.68
CA HIS A 46 13.89 11.77 22.31
C HIS A 46 15.39 11.48 22.20
N ILE A 47 15.81 10.23 22.40
CA ILE A 47 17.24 9.84 22.29
C ILE A 47 17.79 10.04 20.86
N PHE A 48 17.00 9.71 19.83
CA PHE A 48 17.48 9.72 18.44
C PHE A 48 17.14 10.99 17.66
N ILE A 49 15.96 11.57 17.87
CA ILE A 49 15.42 12.69 17.09
C ILE A 49 15.87 14.03 17.67
N ASP A 50 15.89 14.19 19.01
CA ASP A 50 16.28 15.46 19.63
C ASP A 50 17.66 15.95 19.16
N PRO A 51 18.72 15.13 19.11
CA PRO A 51 20.03 15.59 18.63
C PRO A 51 20.00 16.02 17.15
N ILE A 52 19.18 15.37 16.33
CA ILE A 52 19.02 15.72 14.90
C ILE A 52 18.30 17.07 14.78
N ILE A 53 17.26 17.29 15.58
CA ILE A 53 16.53 18.56 15.57
C ILE A 53 17.39 19.69 16.13
N GLN A 54 18.11 19.45 17.24
CA GLN A 54 19.02 20.45 17.79
C GLN A 54 20.11 20.83 16.80
N SER A 55 20.74 19.84 16.15
CA SER A 55 21.77 20.12 15.13
C SER A 55 21.20 20.86 13.93
N THR A 56 20.05 20.47 13.40
CA THR A 56 19.40 21.18 12.28
C THR A 56 18.99 22.60 12.63
N LEU A 57 18.42 22.84 13.82
CA LEU A 57 18.10 24.20 14.29
C LEU A 57 19.36 25.07 14.42
N THR A 58 20.44 24.53 14.97
CA THR A 58 21.71 25.27 15.07
C THR A 58 22.30 25.59 13.70
N MET A 59 22.20 24.68 12.72
CA MET A 59 22.62 24.94 11.33
C MET A 59 21.76 26.03 10.66
N MET A 60 20.50 26.15 11.04
CA MET A 60 19.58 27.20 10.57
C MET A 60 19.75 28.55 11.31
N GLY A 61 20.67 28.63 12.28
CA GLY A 61 20.91 29.84 13.08
C GLY A 61 19.91 30.05 14.23
N PHE A 62 19.06 29.05 14.51
CA PHE A 62 18.14 29.07 15.66
C PHE A 62 18.81 28.45 16.90
N PRO A 63 18.39 28.85 18.12
CA PRO A 63 18.84 28.18 19.32
C PRO A 63 18.35 26.71 19.28
N GLY A 64 19.29 25.76 19.44
CA GLY A 64 19.00 24.32 19.51
C GLY A 64 18.33 23.90 20.83
N LEU A 65 17.31 24.65 21.25
CA LEU A 65 16.55 24.40 22.47
C LEU A 65 15.32 23.57 22.15
N ILE A 66 15.02 22.59 23.02
CA ILE A 66 13.78 21.82 23.02
C ILE A 66 13.11 22.09 24.37
N PRO A 67 11.84 22.54 24.41
CA PRO A 67 10.92 22.76 23.29
C PRO A 67 11.35 23.90 22.37
N ILE A 68 10.95 23.81 21.09
CA ILE A 68 11.25 24.82 20.05
C ILE A 68 10.64 26.17 20.47
N PRO A 69 11.39 27.30 20.40
CA PRO A 69 10.86 28.62 20.74
C PRO A 69 9.62 28.98 19.91
N LEU A 70 8.62 29.63 20.53
CA LEU A 70 7.33 29.93 19.89
C LEU A 70 7.46 30.73 18.59
N GLU A 71 8.46 31.61 18.49
CA GLU A 71 8.78 32.37 17.28
C GLU A 71 9.12 31.44 16.10
N VAL A 72 9.97 30.45 16.35
CA VAL A 72 10.34 29.42 15.35
C VAL A 72 9.12 28.55 15.02
N VAL A 73 8.32 28.19 16.03
CA VAL A 73 7.09 27.42 15.81
C VAL A 73 6.14 28.17 14.87
N SER A 74 5.96 29.48 15.03
CA SER A 74 5.09 30.28 14.15
C SER A 74 5.57 30.27 12.68
N TRP A 75 6.88 30.17 12.45
CA TRP A 75 7.46 30.09 11.11
C TRP A 75 7.32 28.70 10.47
N ILE A 76 7.42 27.63 11.27
CA ILE A 76 7.32 26.24 10.77
C ILE A 76 5.85 25.77 10.69
N LEU A 77 4.93 26.36 11.46
CA LEU A 77 3.53 25.95 11.56
C LEU A 77 2.80 25.83 10.20
N PRO A 78 3.01 26.72 9.20
CA PRO A 78 2.43 26.58 7.87
C PRO A 78 2.88 25.32 7.11
N PHE A 79 4.05 24.77 7.45
CA PHE A 79 4.57 23.53 6.88
C PHE A 79 4.11 22.30 7.69
N ILE A 80 4.09 22.40 9.02
CA ILE A 80 3.64 21.31 9.91
C ILE A 80 2.15 21.03 9.75
N THR A 81 1.32 22.05 9.54
CA THR A 81 -0.14 21.89 9.50
C THR A 81 -0.60 20.96 8.37
N PRO A 82 -0.20 21.18 7.10
CA PRO A 82 -0.59 20.27 6.00
C PRO A 82 0.09 18.90 6.12
N LEU A 83 1.28 18.82 6.71
CA LEU A 83 1.95 17.56 7.05
C LEU A 83 1.13 16.72 8.04
N LEU A 84 0.60 17.35 9.08
CA LEU A 84 -0.32 16.70 10.03
C LEU A 84 -1.62 16.29 9.33
N HIS A 85 -2.21 17.13 8.46
CA HIS A 85 -3.38 16.74 7.66
C HIS A 85 -3.11 15.50 6.82
N LEU A 86 -1.99 15.45 6.09
CA LEU A 86 -1.59 14.30 5.28
C LEU A 86 -1.31 13.06 6.13
N GLY A 87 -0.65 13.21 7.27
CA GLY A 87 -0.38 12.11 8.21
C GLY A 87 -1.66 11.51 8.79
N PHE A 88 -2.61 12.36 9.20
CA PHE A 88 -3.92 11.90 9.66
C PHE A 88 -4.76 11.30 8.53
N LEU A 89 -4.69 11.84 7.32
CA LEU A 89 -5.34 11.27 6.14
C LEU A 89 -4.78 9.88 5.84
N MET A 90 -3.46 9.70 5.87
CA MET A 90 -2.81 8.41 5.73
C MET A 90 -3.29 7.43 6.80
N MET A 91 -3.26 7.83 8.08
CA MET A 91 -3.73 6.98 9.18
C MET A 91 -5.20 6.57 8.99
N PHE A 92 -6.07 7.53 8.65
CA PHE A 92 -7.48 7.29 8.42
C PHE A 92 -7.72 6.30 7.27
N LEU A 93 -7.08 6.53 6.12
CA LEU A 93 -7.25 5.70 4.94
C LEU A 93 -6.68 4.28 5.14
N MET A 94 -5.55 4.14 5.82
CA MET A 94 -4.98 2.82 6.16
C MET A 94 -5.86 2.05 7.14
N SER A 95 -6.44 2.74 8.12
CA SER A 95 -7.36 2.14 9.09
C SER A 95 -8.65 1.68 8.41
N MET A 96 -9.16 2.47 7.46
CA MET A 96 -10.31 2.11 6.64
C MET A 96 -10.02 0.94 5.70
N LEU A 97 -8.81 0.85 5.15
CA LEU A 97 -8.41 -0.20 4.20
C LEU A 97 -8.41 -1.59 4.84
N TYR A 98 -8.01 -1.71 6.10
CA TYR A 98 -7.82 -2.99 6.78
C TYR A 98 -9.09 -3.88 6.75
N PRO A 99 -10.27 -3.41 7.21
CA PRO A 99 -11.50 -4.20 7.11
C PRO A 99 -11.88 -4.54 5.67
N VAL A 100 -11.72 -3.59 4.74
CA VAL A 100 -12.11 -3.76 3.34
C VAL A 100 -11.26 -4.84 2.66
N GLN A 101 -9.96 -4.87 2.92
CA GLN A 101 -9.07 -5.94 2.46
C GLN A 101 -9.43 -7.28 3.08
N TYR A 102 -9.68 -7.33 4.39
CA TYR A 102 -9.97 -8.57 5.09
C TYR A 102 -11.21 -9.29 4.52
N THR A 103 -12.31 -8.57 4.33
CA THR A 103 -13.59 -9.16 3.91
C THR A 103 -13.66 -9.50 2.42
N LEU A 104 -13.01 -8.73 1.55
CA LEU A 104 -13.06 -9.00 0.12
C LEU A 104 -12.06 -10.08 -0.30
N GLN A 105 -11.04 -10.33 0.54
CA GLN A 105 -10.15 -11.48 0.36
C GLN A 105 -10.83 -12.80 0.76
N ASP A 106 -11.75 -12.80 1.73
CA ASP A 106 -12.61 -13.95 2.08
C ASP A 106 -14.06 -13.47 2.19
N LEU A 107 -14.83 -13.62 1.12
CA LEU A 107 -16.29 -13.55 1.20
C LEU A 107 -16.76 -14.75 2.02
N ASN A 108 -16.66 -14.60 3.35
CA ASN A 108 -16.93 -15.63 4.31
C ASN A 108 -18.43 -15.93 4.31
N ILE A 109 -18.76 -17.11 3.81
CA ILE A 109 -20.09 -17.72 3.88
C ILE A 109 -20.58 -17.75 5.34
N GLY A 110 -19.66 -17.78 6.32
CA GLY A 110 -19.97 -17.77 7.75
C GLY A 110 -20.79 -16.58 8.25
N HIS A 111 -20.71 -15.39 7.64
CA HIS A 111 -21.53 -14.25 8.06
C HIS A 111 -22.98 -14.43 7.60
N LEU A 112 -23.17 -14.94 6.38
CA LEU A 112 -24.47 -15.31 5.85
C LEU A 112 -25.06 -16.49 6.64
N GLU A 113 -24.27 -17.49 6.98
CA GLU A 113 -24.69 -18.62 7.81
C GLU A 113 -25.11 -18.18 9.22
N ALA A 114 -24.41 -17.24 9.85
CA ALA A 114 -24.77 -16.72 11.16
C ALA A 114 -26.10 -15.94 11.14
N ILE A 115 -26.32 -15.14 10.09
CA ILE A 115 -27.58 -14.39 9.91
C ILE A 115 -28.74 -15.35 9.57
N LEU A 116 -28.47 -16.44 8.83
CA LEU A 116 -29.49 -17.43 8.46
C LEU A 116 -29.81 -18.42 9.59
N SER A 117 -28.88 -18.69 10.50
CA SER A 117 -29.03 -19.73 11.54
C SER A 117 -29.60 -19.22 12.87
N ALA A 118 -29.60 -17.90 13.11
CA ALA A 118 -30.11 -17.31 14.34
C ALA A 118 -30.96 -16.06 14.05
N PRO A 119 -31.99 -15.74 14.86
CA PRO A 119 -32.84 -14.56 14.69
C PRO A 119 -32.11 -13.29 15.15
N ILE A 120 -31.00 -12.96 14.49
CA ILE A 120 -30.14 -11.81 14.80
C ILE A 120 -30.20 -10.83 13.64
N ARG A 121 -30.38 -9.53 13.94
CA ARG A 121 -30.40 -8.48 12.92
C ARG A 121 -28.99 -8.28 12.33
N PRO A 122 -28.83 -8.06 11.00
CA PRO A 122 -27.52 -7.86 10.38
C PRO A 122 -26.69 -6.75 11.02
N ARG A 123 -27.33 -5.65 11.44
CA ARG A 123 -26.67 -4.56 12.16
C ARG A 123 -26.03 -4.97 13.48
N ASP A 124 -26.62 -5.93 14.19
CA ASP A 124 -26.09 -6.42 15.46
C ASP A 124 -24.89 -7.34 15.23
N VAL A 125 -24.86 -8.08 14.12
CA VAL A 125 -23.72 -8.90 13.71
C VAL A 125 -22.52 -8.02 13.38
N LEU A 126 -22.69 -7.08 12.44
CA LEU A 126 -21.58 -6.26 11.96
C LEU A 126 -21.04 -5.34 13.06
N PHE A 127 -21.92 -4.70 13.84
CA PHE A 127 -21.48 -3.88 14.98
C PHE A 127 -20.81 -4.72 16.08
N GLY A 128 -21.33 -5.93 16.35
CA GLY A 128 -20.75 -6.85 17.32
C GLY A 128 -19.34 -7.29 16.93
N GLU A 129 -19.11 -7.63 15.66
CA GLU A 129 -17.78 -7.98 15.15
C GLU A 129 -16.80 -6.80 15.24
N PHE A 130 -17.22 -5.62 14.78
CA PHE A 130 -16.43 -4.40 14.91
C PHE A 130 -16.03 -4.14 16.37
N ALA A 131 -17.00 -4.15 17.30
CA ALA A 131 -16.75 -3.94 18.72
C ALA A 131 -15.80 -5.00 19.32
N GLY A 132 -15.90 -6.25 18.85
CA GLY A 132 -15.02 -7.35 19.26
C GLY A 132 -13.56 -7.20 18.79
N GLN A 133 -13.31 -6.42 17.72
CA GLN A 133 -11.98 -6.17 17.18
C GLN A 133 -11.28 -4.95 17.81
N ILE A 134 -12.00 -4.06 18.49
CA ILE A 134 -11.45 -2.85 19.13
C ILE A 134 -10.21 -3.13 20.00
N PRO A 135 -10.18 -4.16 20.88
CA PRO A 135 -9.00 -4.42 21.71
C PRO A 135 -7.74 -4.84 20.93
N ILE A 136 -7.89 -5.32 19.70
CA ILE A 136 -6.75 -5.64 18.82
C ILE A 136 -6.27 -4.34 18.15
N PHE A 137 -7.21 -3.52 17.70
CA PHE A 137 -6.93 -2.21 17.13
C PHE A 137 -6.26 -1.26 18.13
N SER A 138 -6.53 -1.38 19.44
CA SER A 138 -5.89 -0.53 20.45
C SER A 138 -4.37 -0.63 20.45
N ILE A 139 -3.77 -1.76 20.05
CA ILE A 139 -2.31 -1.88 19.93
C ILE A 139 -1.80 -0.97 18.81
N ALA A 140 -2.41 -1.05 17.62
CA ALA A 140 -2.04 -0.22 16.47
C ALA A 140 -2.25 1.27 16.76
N ILE A 141 -3.39 1.61 17.39
CA ILE A 141 -3.69 2.97 17.82
C ILE A 141 -2.64 3.49 18.79
N SER A 142 -2.21 2.66 19.75
CA SER A 142 -1.21 3.07 20.74
C SER A 142 0.14 3.37 20.11
N ILE A 143 0.57 2.58 19.12
CA ILE A 143 1.81 2.85 18.37
C ILE A 143 1.69 4.19 17.62
N GLY A 144 0.63 4.38 16.83
CA GLY A 144 0.42 5.61 16.06
C GLY A 144 0.29 6.85 16.95
N ALA A 145 -0.48 6.75 18.03
CA ALA A 145 -0.64 7.84 18.99
C ALA A 145 0.68 8.23 19.65
N SER A 146 1.50 7.24 20.04
CA SER A 146 2.80 7.50 20.67
C SER A 146 3.75 8.26 19.74
N ILE A 147 3.79 7.88 18.45
CA ILE A 147 4.59 8.58 17.44
C ILE A 147 4.12 10.02 17.29
N ILE A 148 2.81 10.26 17.14
CA ILE A 148 2.24 11.60 16.98
C ILE A 148 2.51 12.46 18.22
N ILE A 149 2.24 11.95 19.43
CA ILE A 149 2.45 12.69 20.69
C ILE A 149 3.92 13.07 20.83
N THR A 150 4.82 12.16 20.51
CA THR A 150 6.26 12.46 20.52
C THR A 150 6.59 13.60 19.57
N ILE A 151 6.12 13.53 18.32
CA ILE A 151 6.42 14.59 17.34
C ILE A 151 5.90 15.94 17.86
N LEU A 152 4.75 15.96 18.51
CA LEU A 152 4.16 17.17 19.09
C LEU A 152 4.90 17.65 20.35
N SER A 153 5.47 16.75 21.16
CA SER A 153 6.24 17.11 22.36
C SER A 153 7.58 17.77 22.04
N LEU A 154 8.08 17.61 20.81
CA LEU A 154 9.23 18.37 20.30
C LEU A 154 8.92 19.86 20.18
N VAL A 155 7.66 20.17 19.84
CA VAL A 155 7.21 21.55 19.57
C VAL A 155 6.82 22.23 20.87
N ILE A 156 6.02 21.57 21.72
CA ILE A 156 5.42 22.17 22.91
C ILE A 156 5.50 21.22 24.11
N GLN A 157 5.73 21.78 25.30
CA GLN A 157 5.60 21.03 26.54
C GLN A 157 4.13 20.64 26.78
N MET A 158 3.87 19.34 26.81
CA MET A 158 2.52 18.80 26.89
C MET A 158 2.15 18.45 28.33
N ASN A 159 1.05 19.02 28.84
CA ASN A 159 0.46 18.58 30.10
C ASN A 159 -0.31 17.25 29.89
N ALA A 160 -0.47 16.46 30.96
CA ALA A 160 -1.23 15.20 30.97
C ALA A 160 -2.64 15.35 30.36
N PHE A 161 -3.35 16.45 30.65
CA PHE A 161 -4.67 16.70 30.05
C PHE A 161 -4.64 16.84 28.52
N LEU A 162 -3.63 17.53 27.99
CA LEU A 162 -3.44 17.70 26.54
C LEU A 162 -3.15 16.35 25.88
N ILE A 163 -2.26 15.55 26.49
CA ILE A 163 -1.91 14.20 26.02
C ILE A 163 -3.17 13.33 25.97
N ILE A 164 -3.98 13.32 27.04
CA ILE A 164 -5.23 12.55 27.09
C ILE A 164 -6.20 13.01 25.99
N GLY A 165 -6.37 14.33 25.80
CA GLY A 165 -7.24 14.88 24.76
C GLY A 165 -6.83 14.44 23.36
N ILE A 166 -5.53 14.48 23.05
CA ILE A 166 -4.99 14.05 21.75
C ILE A 166 -5.17 12.55 21.54
N ILE A 167 -4.91 11.73 22.56
CA ILE A 167 -5.13 10.28 22.50
C ILE A 167 -6.61 9.97 22.17
N ILE A 168 -7.56 10.66 22.82
CA ILE A 168 -8.99 10.47 22.56
C ILE A 168 -9.33 10.80 21.10
N ILE A 169 -8.81 11.91 20.56
CA ILE A 169 -9.05 12.30 19.15
C ILE A 169 -8.49 11.25 18.18
N ILE A 170 -7.27 10.75 18.44
CA ILE A 170 -6.64 9.72 17.60
C ILE A 170 -7.44 8.42 17.65
N ILE A 171 -7.86 7.98 18.85
CA ILE A 171 -8.71 6.79 19.03
C ILE A 171 -10.00 6.94 18.23
N LEU A 172 -10.72 8.06 18.37
CA LEU A 172 -11.99 8.28 17.69
C LEU A 172 -11.81 8.34 16.17
N THR A 173 -10.74 8.98 15.69
CA THR A 173 -10.40 9.00 14.25
C THR A 173 -10.16 7.60 13.71
N PHE A 174 -9.40 6.77 14.44
CA PHE A 174 -9.13 5.40 14.04
C PHE A 174 -10.38 4.52 14.07
N LEU A 175 -11.19 4.62 15.13
CA LEU A 175 -12.43 3.86 15.28
C LEU A 175 -13.45 4.23 14.21
N THR A 176 -13.58 5.51 13.86
CA THR A 176 -14.47 5.93 12.78
C THR A 176 -14.00 5.48 11.41
N ALA A 177 -12.69 5.55 11.15
CA ALA A 177 -12.10 5.05 9.92
C ALA A 177 -12.32 3.54 9.73
N THR A 178 -12.02 2.74 10.77
CA THR A 178 -12.25 1.29 10.76
C THR A 178 -13.73 0.96 10.64
N TRP A 179 -14.62 1.67 11.33
CA TRP A 179 -16.06 1.47 11.22
C TRP A 179 -16.58 1.76 9.80
N LEU A 180 -16.18 2.87 9.19
CA LEU A 180 -16.46 3.16 7.78
C LEU A 180 -15.91 2.07 6.85
N GLY A 181 -14.69 1.60 7.13
CA GLY A 181 -14.09 0.47 6.44
C GLY A 181 -14.96 -0.78 6.50
N THR A 182 -15.49 -1.14 7.67
CA THR A 182 -16.39 -2.30 7.85
C THR A 182 -17.72 -2.15 7.12
N ILE A 183 -18.30 -0.95 7.09
CA ILE A 183 -19.55 -0.68 6.34
C ILE A 183 -19.30 -0.79 4.84
N LEU A 184 -18.23 -0.15 4.35
CA LEU A 184 -17.87 -0.19 2.93
C LEU A 184 -17.57 -1.64 2.51
N SER A 185 -16.80 -2.34 3.32
CA SER A 185 -16.51 -3.76 3.20
C SER A 185 -17.77 -4.61 3.02
N ALA A 186 -18.77 -4.45 3.91
CA ALA A 186 -20.02 -5.18 3.85
C ALA A 186 -20.83 -4.83 2.59
N TYR A 187 -20.90 -3.55 2.25
CA TYR A 187 -21.54 -3.08 1.02
C TYR A 187 -20.91 -3.69 -0.24
N LEU A 188 -19.58 -3.65 -0.35
CA LEU A 188 -18.86 -4.24 -1.49
C LEU A 188 -19.02 -5.77 -1.51
N SER A 189 -19.01 -6.41 -0.35
CA SER A 189 -19.18 -7.86 -0.23
C SER A 189 -20.56 -8.30 -0.70
N MET A 190 -21.61 -7.56 -0.35
CA MET A 190 -22.96 -7.81 -0.87
C MET A 190 -23.04 -7.53 -2.37
N LYS A 191 -22.52 -6.40 -2.85
CA LYS A 191 -22.62 -6.02 -4.26
C LYS A 191 -21.86 -6.97 -5.21
N PHE A 192 -20.73 -7.51 -4.77
CA PHE A 192 -19.84 -8.31 -5.60
C PHE A 192 -19.78 -9.80 -5.24
N GLY A 193 -20.31 -10.20 -4.08
CA GLY A 193 -20.08 -11.53 -3.53
C GLY A 193 -20.82 -12.68 -4.19
N PHE A 194 -21.91 -12.40 -4.91
CA PHE A 194 -22.83 -13.42 -5.44
C PHE A 194 -22.34 -14.14 -6.71
N SER A 195 -21.39 -13.58 -7.47
CA SER A 195 -20.88 -14.21 -8.70
C SER A 195 -19.37 -14.26 -8.73
N GLU A 196 -18.77 -15.28 -9.36
CA GLU A 196 -17.31 -15.38 -9.50
C GLU A 196 -16.70 -14.14 -10.18
N LYS A 197 -17.37 -13.62 -11.21
CA LYS A 197 -16.97 -12.36 -11.88
C LYS A 197 -17.08 -11.16 -10.96
N GLY A 198 -18.10 -11.13 -10.08
CA GLY A 198 -18.24 -10.13 -9.04
C GLY A 198 -17.04 -10.17 -8.08
N LYS A 199 -16.66 -11.36 -7.60
CA LYS A 199 -15.48 -11.55 -6.73
C LYS A 199 -14.20 -11.03 -7.40
N ASP A 200 -13.98 -11.35 -8.67
CA ASP A 200 -12.83 -10.86 -9.42
C ASP A 200 -12.85 -9.33 -9.60
N ARG A 201 -14.04 -8.73 -9.78
CA ARG A 201 -14.21 -7.25 -9.85
C ARG A 201 -13.98 -6.59 -8.49
N ALA A 202 -14.42 -7.20 -7.39
CA ALA A 202 -14.14 -6.71 -6.05
C ALA A 202 -12.64 -6.69 -5.76
N LYS A 203 -11.91 -7.76 -6.12
CA LYS A 203 -10.45 -7.78 -5.97
C LYS A 203 -9.76 -6.72 -6.83
N ALA A 204 -10.25 -6.53 -8.06
CA ALA A 204 -9.75 -5.47 -8.93
C ALA A 204 -9.97 -4.07 -8.33
N PHE A 205 -11.19 -3.82 -7.84
CA PHE A 205 -11.52 -2.60 -7.11
C PHE A 205 -10.62 -2.40 -5.90
N MET A 206 -10.33 -3.46 -5.15
CA MET A 206 -9.44 -3.39 -3.98
C MET A 206 -8.02 -3.00 -4.30
N MET A 207 -7.52 -3.41 -5.46
CA MET A 207 -6.20 -3.00 -5.89
C MET A 207 -6.17 -1.50 -6.25
N VAL A 208 -7.17 -1.03 -7.00
CA VAL A 208 -7.32 0.39 -7.34
C VAL A 208 -7.52 1.23 -6.07
N PHE A 209 -8.34 0.75 -5.15
CA PHE A 209 -8.57 1.39 -3.86
C PHE A 209 -7.29 1.42 -3.02
N GLY A 210 -6.55 0.31 -2.98
CA GLY A 210 -5.24 0.25 -2.33
C GLY A 210 -4.25 1.27 -2.90
N PHE A 211 -4.24 1.47 -4.21
CA PHE A 211 -3.44 2.53 -4.86
C PHE A 211 -3.84 3.93 -4.40
N ILE A 212 -5.14 4.25 -4.39
CA ILE A 212 -5.65 5.54 -3.90
C ILE A 212 -5.19 5.77 -2.45
N MET A 213 -5.04 4.72 -1.64
CA MET A 213 -4.56 4.83 -0.26
C MET A 213 -3.05 5.00 -0.13
N VAL A 214 -2.27 4.51 -1.09
CA VAL A 214 -0.83 4.77 -1.13
C VAL A 214 -0.54 6.22 -1.53
N LEU A 215 -1.44 6.86 -2.30
CA LEU A 215 -1.28 8.23 -2.75
C LEU A 215 -0.99 9.23 -1.61
N PRO A 216 -1.73 9.28 -0.48
CA PRO A 216 -1.38 10.13 0.65
C PRO A 216 0.03 9.89 1.22
N ILE A 217 0.54 8.65 1.21
CA ILE A 217 1.90 8.35 1.63
C ILE A 217 2.89 9.03 0.69
N LEU A 218 2.67 8.86 -0.61
CA LEU A 218 3.49 9.51 -1.62
C LEU A 218 3.38 11.04 -1.48
N LEU A 219 2.20 11.59 -1.28
CA LEU A 219 2.05 13.03 -1.05
C LEU A 219 2.77 13.50 0.22
N LEU A 220 2.75 12.73 1.31
CA LEU A 220 3.43 13.05 2.56
C LEU A 220 4.96 13.05 2.39
N GLU A 221 5.51 12.10 1.64
CA GLU A 221 6.95 12.02 1.37
C GLU A 221 7.40 13.11 0.38
N PHE A 222 6.62 13.32 -0.67
CA PHE A 222 7.06 14.09 -1.83
C PHE A 222 6.61 15.55 -1.85
N ILE A 223 5.43 15.91 -1.34
CA ILE A 223 5.03 17.33 -1.36
C ILE A 223 5.98 18.21 -0.52
N PRO A 224 6.36 17.85 0.72
CA PRO A 224 7.20 18.74 1.53
C PRO A 224 8.58 18.97 0.93
N LEU A 225 9.15 17.94 0.31
CA LEU A 225 10.47 18.01 -0.29
C LEU A 225 10.45 18.67 -1.68
N TYR A 226 9.42 18.39 -2.50
CA TYR A 226 9.41 18.76 -3.92
C TYR A 226 8.45 19.91 -4.26
N PHE A 227 7.38 20.07 -3.49
CA PHE A 227 6.36 21.10 -3.72
C PHE A 227 6.03 21.82 -2.41
N PRO A 228 7.02 22.40 -1.69
CA PRO A 228 6.76 23.09 -0.43
C PRO A 228 5.77 24.26 -0.60
N TRP A 229 5.76 24.89 -1.77
CA TRP A 229 4.79 25.93 -2.13
C TRP A 229 3.35 25.40 -2.21
N LEU A 230 3.15 24.12 -2.54
CA LEU A 230 1.83 23.49 -2.61
C LEU A 230 1.23 23.31 -1.21
N LEU A 231 2.06 23.06 -0.19
CA LEU A 231 1.62 23.03 1.22
C LEU A 231 1.02 24.37 1.64
N LEU A 232 1.54 25.47 1.10
CA LEU A 232 1.06 26.82 1.39
C LEU A 232 -0.10 27.24 0.46
N HIS A 233 -0.44 26.45 -0.55
CA HIS A 233 -1.46 26.81 -1.53
C HIS A 233 -2.88 26.62 -0.94
N PRO A 234 -3.74 27.66 -0.94
CA PRO A 234 -5.03 27.62 -0.23
C PRO A 234 -6.01 26.58 -0.79
N VAL A 235 -5.95 26.29 -2.09
CA VAL A 235 -6.79 25.24 -2.70
C VAL A 235 -6.37 23.85 -2.23
N PHE A 236 -5.07 23.61 -2.04
CA PHE A 236 -4.58 22.31 -1.60
C PHE A 236 -4.99 22.03 -0.16
N THR A 237 -4.81 23.02 0.72
CA THR A 237 -5.27 22.92 2.12
C THR A 237 -6.79 22.82 2.21
N ALA A 238 -7.54 23.50 1.34
CA ALA A 238 -9.00 23.37 1.26
C ALA A 238 -9.44 21.95 0.89
N ILE A 239 -8.76 21.31 -0.08
CA ILE A 239 -9.04 19.92 -0.47
C ILE A 239 -8.76 18.97 0.68
N LEU A 240 -7.64 19.15 1.40
CA LEU A 240 -7.33 18.35 2.58
C LEU A 240 -8.38 18.52 3.68
N GLN A 241 -8.90 19.73 3.89
CA GLN A 241 -9.95 20.02 4.86
C GLN A 241 -11.32 19.40 4.53
N LEU A 242 -11.52 18.82 3.34
CA LEU A 242 -12.73 18.04 3.05
C LEU A 242 -12.75 16.69 3.80
N PHE A 243 -11.59 16.22 4.24
CA PHE A 243 -11.48 14.94 4.93
C PHE A 243 -11.64 15.11 6.44
N PRO A 244 -12.42 14.23 7.11
CA PRO A 244 -12.62 14.28 8.56
C PRO A 244 -11.33 14.05 9.36
N SER A 245 -10.35 13.38 8.76
CA SER A 245 -9.02 13.20 9.34
C SER A 245 -8.29 14.53 9.53
N SER A 246 -8.51 15.49 8.62
CA SER A 246 -7.89 16.82 8.72
C SER A 246 -8.52 17.64 9.83
N TRP A 247 -9.84 17.49 10.08
CA TRP A 247 -10.51 18.10 11.23
C TRP A 247 -9.96 17.59 12.57
N ALA A 248 -9.54 16.32 12.63
CA ALA A 248 -8.87 15.77 13.81
C ALA A 248 -7.50 16.41 14.03
N ALA A 249 -6.70 16.56 12.96
CA ALA A 249 -5.43 17.26 13.01
C ALA A 249 -5.61 18.75 13.41
N ASP A 250 -6.58 19.45 12.83
CA ASP A 250 -6.92 20.82 13.20
C ASP A 250 -7.37 20.92 14.67
N THR A 251 -8.21 20.00 15.15
CA THR A 251 -8.63 19.97 16.57
C THR A 251 -7.43 19.79 17.50
N ILE A 252 -6.46 18.95 17.13
CA ILE A 252 -5.22 18.77 17.90
C ILE A 252 -4.39 20.05 17.89
N LEU A 253 -4.23 20.71 16.75
CA LEU A 253 -3.55 22.00 16.66
C LEU A 253 -4.22 23.06 17.53
N ILE A 254 -5.56 23.13 17.51
CA ILE A 254 -6.34 24.07 18.34
C ILE A 254 -6.12 23.81 19.84
N LEU A 255 -6.08 22.53 20.25
CA LEU A 255 -5.80 22.17 21.65
C LEU A 255 -4.39 22.58 22.07
N ILE A 256 -3.41 22.41 21.19
CA ILE A 256 -1.99 22.71 21.45
C ILE A 256 -1.76 24.21 21.57
N PHE A 257 -2.33 25.00 20.66
CA PHE A 257 -2.16 26.46 20.62
C PHE A 257 -3.24 27.23 21.40
N LEU A 258 -3.96 26.54 22.29
CA LEU A 258 -4.95 27.10 23.23
C LEU A 258 -5.98 28.03 22.57
N GLY A 259 -6.46 27.66 21.38
CA GLY A 259 -7.51 28.42 20.69
C GLY A 259 -7.08 29.78 20.15
N THR A 260 -5.77 30.07 20.08
CA THR A 260 -5.33 31.20 19.25
C THR A 260 -5.80 30.94 17.81
N PRO A 261 -6.45 31.92 17.14
CA PRO A 261 -6.92 31.75 15.77
C PRO A 261 -5.69 31.60 14.88
N ILE A 262 -5.32 30.34 14.62
CA ILE A 262 -4.28 30.01 13.66
C ILE A 262 -4.87 30.43 12.31
N THR A 263 -4.28 31.44 11.68
CA THR A 263 -4.67 31.98 10.36
C THR A 263 -4.67 30.93 9.24
N TYR A 264 -4.15 29.73 9.52
CA TYR A 264 -4.04 28.59 8.61
C TYR A 264 -5.06 27.46 8.89
N VAL A 265 -5.87 27.59 9.95
CA VAL A 265 -6.99 26.67 10.24
C VAL A 265 -8.24 27.21 9.55
N GLY A 266 -8.69 26.51 8.51
CA GLY A 266 -9.82 26.92 7.68
C GLY A 266 -9.45 27.85 6.54
N SER A 267 -9.07 27.29 5.39
CA SER A 267 -8.99 28.10 4.16
C SER A 267 -10.38 28.42 3.61
N ILE A 268 -11.42 27.73 4.10
CA ILE A 268 -12.83 27.98 3.80
C ILE A 268 -13.49 28.61 5.05
N PRO A 269 -14.25 29.71 4.90
CA PRO A 269 -14.86 30.43 6.03
C PRO A 269 -15.72 29.59 6.98
N PHE A 270 -16.27 28.48 6.50
CA PHE A 270 -17.09 27.55 7.29
C PHE A 270 -16.28 26.68 8.27
N PHE A 271 -15.01 26.39 7.94
CA PHE A 271 -14.10 25.58 8.75
C PHE A 271 -13.28 26.46 9.70
N ASN A 272 -13.93 27.14 10.63
CA ASN A 272 -13.24 27.99 11.61
C ASN A 272 -12.74 27.16 12.81
N THR A 273 -11.70 27.65 13.50
CA THR A 273 -11.18 27.18 14.80
C THR A 273 -12.28 26.71 15.75
N TYR A 274 -13.40 27.44 15.84
CA TYR A 274 -14.49 27.07 16.75
C TYR A 274 -15.42 25.98 16.22
N THR A 275 -15.62 25.89 14.90
CA THR A 275 -16.62 24.99 14.32
C THR A 275 -16.06 23.58 14.07
N ILE A 276 -14.76 23.47 13.79
CA ILE A 276 -14.09 22.20 13.46
C ILE A 276 -14.26 21.13 14.56
N PRO A 277 -14.03 21.40 15.86
CA PRO A 277 -14.19 20.37 16.90
C PRO A 277 -15.64 19.86 16.98
N PHE A 278 -16.64 20.75 16.82
CA PHE A 278 -18.04 20.35 16.81
C PHE A 278 -18.41 19.54 15.57
N MET A 279 -17.86 19.89 14.39
CA MET A 279 -18.04 19.10 13.18
C MET A 279 -17.45 17.72 13.32
N LEU A 280 -16.26 17.60 13.92
CA LEU A 280 -15.60 16.32 14.16
C LEU A 280 -16.44 15.42 15.07
N ILE A 281 -16.89 15.96 16.21
CA ILE A 281 -17.75 15.23 17.15
C ILE A 281 -19.06 14.84 16.48
N GLY A 282 -19.72 15.77 15.79
CA GLY A 282 -20.96 15.53 15.05
C GLY A 282 -20.80 14.45 13.98
N PHE A 283 -19.69 14.48 13.25
CA PHE A 283 -19.34 13.48 12.24
C PHE A 283 -19.14 12.09 12.84
N TYR A 284 -18.42 11.99 13.96
CA TYR A 284 -18.24 10.71 14.66
C TYR A 284 -19.58 10.10 15.07
N PHE A 285 -20.45 10.87 15.73
CA PHE A 285 -21.78 10.40 16.10
C PHE A 285 -22.63 10.05 14.88
N ALA A 286 -22.59 10.87 13.85
CA ALA A 286 -23.34 10.65 12.61
C ALA A 286 -22.94 9.33 11.95
N ILE A 287 -21.64 9.03 11.78
CA ILE A 287 -21.20 7.78 11.17
C ILE A 287 -21.61 6.59 12.01
N PHE A 288 -21.41 6.62 13.32
CA PHE A 288 -21.81 5.49 14.17
C PHE A 288 -23.32 5.26 14.10
N TYR A 289 -24.11 6.33 14.18
CA TYR A 289 -25.56 6.26 14.13
C TYR A 289 -26.09 5.83 12.76
N PHE A 290 -25.74 6.55 11.70
CA PHE A 290 -26.19 6.24 10.33
C PHE A 290 -25.61 4.92 9.85
N GLY A 291 -24.35 4.62 10.18
CA GLY A 291 -23.74 3.33 9.90
C GLY A 291 -24.55 2.17 10.47
N TYR A 292 -24.95 2.26 11.74
CA TYR A 292 -25.80 1.24 12.37
C TYR A 292 -27.16 1.10 11.68
N LEU A 293 -27.78 2.19 11.22
CA LEU A 293 -29.07 2.17 10.52
C LEU A 293 -29.00 1.67 9.07
N VAL A 294 -27.93 2.00 8.35
CA VAL A 294 -27.78 1.68 6.92
C VAL A 294 -27.51 0.19 6.71
N ILE A 295 -26.90 -0.50 7.68
CA ILE A 295 -26.55 -1.93 7.55
C ILE A 295 -27.78 -2.81 7.26
N ASP A 296 -28.93 -2.55 7.87
CA ASP A 296 -30.15 -3.31 7.61
C ASP A 296 -30.59 -3.23 6.13
N LYS A 297 -30.33 -2.09 5.46
CA LYS A 297 -30.63 -1.91 4.03
C LYS A 297 -29.59 -2.56 3.12
N ILE A 298 -28.35 -2.71 3.58
CA ILE A 298 -27.27 -3.33 2.78
C ILE A 298 -27.49 -4.85 2.66
N TYR A 299 -28.03 -5.49 3.70
CA TYR A 299 -28.25 -6.94 3.76
C TYR A 299 -29.61 -7.40 3.22
N THR A 300 -30.25 -6.68 2.30
CA THR A 300 -31.50 -7.16 1.70
C THR A 300 -31.25 -8.44 0.91
N PHE A 301 -31.76 -9.55 1.43
CA PHE A 301 -31.68 -10.91 0.90
C PHE A 301 -32.53 -11.04 -0.38
N GLU A 302 -32.06 -10.50 -1.49
CA GLU A 302 -32.48 -10.99 -2.81
C GLU A 302 -31.29 -11.78 -3.37
N ALA A 303 -31.28 -13.08 -3.07
CA ALA A 303 -30.37 -14.03 -3.70
C ALA A 303 -30.78 -14.19 -5.17
N GLU A 304 -30.50 -13.19 -6.01
CA GLU A 304 -30.62 -13.36 -7.45
C GLU A 304 -29.57 -14.38 -7.90
N THR A 305 -30.02 -15.59 -8.23
CA THR A 305 -29.23 -16.63 -8.90
C THR A 305 -28.94 -16.21 -10.34
N ARG A 306 -28.11 -15.19 -10.54
CA ARG A 306 -27.60 -14.80 -11.87
C ARG A 306 -26.34 -15.58 -12.20
N SER A 307 -26.49 -16.87 -12.49
CA SER A 307 -25.45 -17.63 -13.20
C SER A 307 -25.54 -17.29 -14.69
N THR A 308 -25.05 -16.12 -15.10
CA THR A 308 -24.95 -15.80 -16.53
C THR A 308 -23.84 -16.63 -17.17
N THR A 309 -24.19 -17.72 -17.84
CA THR A 309 -23.32 -18.40 -18.78
C THR A 309 -23.18 -17.52 -20.02
N ILE A 310 -22.02 -16.90 -20.20
CA ILE A 310 -21.73 -16.11 -21.41
C ILE A 310 -21.04 -17.04 -22.40
N THR A 311 -21.76 -17.47 -23.43
CA THR A 311 -21.18 -18.11 -24.61
C THR A 311 -20.59 -17.04 -25.51
N ILE A 312 -19.27 -17.05 -25.70
CA ILE A 312 -18.58 -16.14 -26.62
C ILE A 312 -18.70 -16.72 -28.03
N ALA A 313 -19.43 -16.04 -28.91
CA ALA A 313 -19.72 -16.52 -30.28
C ALA A 313 -18.57 -16.30 -31.28
N LYS A 314 -17.66 -15.34 -31.04
CA LYS A 314 -16.52 -15.03 -31.92
C LYS A 314 -15.23 -14.76 -31.14
N GLU A 315 -14.13 -15.28 -31.65
CA GLU A 315 -12.79 -15.05 -31.11
C GLU A 315 -12.27 -13.66 -31.57
N ASN A 316 -11.76 -12.84 -30.64
CA ASN A 316 -11.23 -11.51 -30.98
C ASN A 316 -10.00 -11.62 -31.92
N LEU A 317 -9.87 -10.66 -32.84
CA LEU A 317 -8.75 -10.56 -33.79
C LEU A 317 -7.37 -10.63 -33.11
N PHE A 318 -7.22 -9.99 -31.95
CA PHE A 318 -6.00 -10.04 -31.14
C PHE A 318 -5.59 -11.47 -30.78
N PHE A 319 -6.52 -12.30 -30.32
CA PHE A 319 -6.24 -13.68 -29.97
C PHE A 319 -6.03 -14.57 -31.20
N GLY A 320 -6.67 -14.25 -32.32
CA GLY A 320 -6.38 -14.89 -33.61
C GLY A 320 -4.93 -14.65 -34.05
N PHE A 321 -4.44 -13.42 -33.90
CA PHE A 321 -3.06 -13.04 -34.18
C PHE A 321 -2.08 -13.78 -33.27
N THR A 322 -2.26 -13.75 -31.95
CA THR A 322 -1.35 -14.43 -31.01
C THR A 322 -1.33 -15.94 -31.25
N LYS A 323 -2.48 -16.54 -31.61
CA LYS A 323 -2.56 -17.98 -31.90
C LYS A 323 -1.77 -18.35 -33.16
N LYS A 324 -1.79 -17.49 -34.18
CA LYS A 324 -1.08 -17.71 -35.44
C LYS A 324 0.44 -17.57 -35.29
N TYR A 325 0.91 -16.56 -34.57
CA TYR A 325 2.35 -16.22 -34.52
C TYR A 325 3.09 -16.73 -33.28
N LEU A 326 2.41 -16.82 -32.12
CA LEU A 326 3.02 -17.18 -30.84
C LEU A 326 2.56 -18.56 -30.33
N GLY A 327 1.57 -19.15 -31.00
CA GLY A 327 1.09 -20.50 -30.76
C GLY A 327 -0.11 -20.59 -29.80
N PRO A 328 -0.73 -21.78 -29.72
CA PRO A 328 -1.97 -21.98 -28.99
C PRO A 328 -1.80 -21.91 -27.47
N PHE A 329 -0.72 -22.47 -26.93
CA PHE A 329 -0.46 -22.49 -25.48
C PHE A 329 -0.28 -21.08 -24.91
N PHE A 330 0.50 -20.26 -25.60
CA PHE A 330 0.68 -18.85 -25.27
C PHE A 330 -0.66 -18.10 -25.24
N THR A 331 -1.50 -18.33 -26.25
CA THR A 331 -2.80 -17.67 -26.38
C THR A 331 -3.77 -18.08 -25.28
N VAL A 332 -3.75 -19.35 -24.85
CA VAL A 332 -4.56 -19.82 -23.72
C VAL A 332 -4.17 -19.10 -22.43
N GLN A 333 -2.87 -18.96 -22.16
CA GLN A 333 -2.39 -18.25 -20.97
C GLN A 333 -2.77 -16.77 -20.99
N LEU A 334 -2.61 -16.08 -22.14
CA LEU A 334 -3.06 -14.69 -22.26
C LEU A 334 -4.58 -14.53 -22.09
N LYS A 335 -5.39 -15.44 -22.67
CA LYS A 335 -6.84 -15.38 -22.50
C LYS A 335 -7.25 -15.57 -21.05
N GLU A 336 -6.67 -16.57 -20.38
CA GLU A 336 -6.96 -16.83 -18.97
C GLU A 336 -6.52 -15.64 -18.09
N PHE A 337 -5.40 -15.00 -18.45
CA PHE A 337 -4.94 -13.79 -17.80
C PHE A 337 -5.95 -12.63 -17.95
N PHE A 338 -6.34 -12.29 -19.19
CA PHE A 338 -7.24 -11.16 -19.49
C PHE A 338 -8.69 -11.39 -19.05
N ARG A 339 -9.11 -12.65 -18.86
CA ARG A 339 -10.46 -12.98 -18.41
C ARG A 339 -10.76 -12.44 -17.00
N ARG A 340 -9.72 -12.21 -16.18
CA ARG A 340 -9.85 -11.75 -14.79
C ARG A 340 -9.55 -10.27 -14.69
N SER A 341 -10.51 -9.49 -14.19
CA SER A 341 -10.33 -8.05 -13.94
C SER A 341 -9.23 -7.76 -12.92
N GLU A 342 -8.98 -8.69 -11.99
CA GLU A 342 -7.91 -8.58 -11.00
C GLU A 342 -6.54 -8.47 -11.68
N ASN A 343 -6.28 -9.28 -12.71
CA ASN A 343 -5.03 -9.23 -13.46
C ASN A 343 -4.85 -7.92 -14.24
N LEU A 344 -5.95 -7.38 -14.79
CA LEU A 344 -5.95 -6.05 -15.42
C LEU A 344 -5.63 -4.94 -14.42
N SER A 345 -6.22 -4.98 -13.22
CA SER A 345 -5.94 -4.00 -12.17
C SER A 345 -4.47 -4.06 -11.70
N ARG A 346 -3.87 -5.25 -11.70
CA ARG A 346 -2.44 -5.46 -11.41
C ARG A 346 -1.54 -4.86 -12.47
N LEU A 347 -1.90 -5.00 -13.74
CA LEU A 347 -1.15 -4.36 -14.83
C LEU A 347 -1.21 -2.84 -14.65
N ALA A 348 -2.42 -2.29 -14.48
CA ALA A 348 -2.60 -0.85 -14.26
C ALA A 348 -1.81 -0.37 -13.03
N TYR A 349 -1.87 -1.09 -11.92
CA TYR A 349 -1.12 -0.78 -10.70
C TYR A 349 0.39 -0.75 -10.96
N SER A 350 0.92 -1.78 -11.63
CA SER A 350 2.36 -1.87 -11.92
C SER A 350 2.84 -0.69 -12.79
N VAL A 351 2.06 -0.31 -13.80
CA VAL A 351 2.35 0.84 -14.67
C VAL A 351 2.30 2.14 -13.87
N ILE A 352 1.22 2.40 -13.15
CA ILE A 352 1.04 3.66 -12.44
C ILE A 352 2.14 3.83 -11.38
N MET A 353 2.39 2.81 -10.54
CA MET A 353 3.45 2.88 -9.53
C MET A 353 4.84 3.06 -10.14
N SER A 354 5.10 2.42 -11.29
CA SER A 354 6.38 2.58 -12.00
C SER A 354 6.57 3.97 -12.60
N LEU A 355 5.50 4.71 -12.86
CA LEU A 355 5.55 6.07 -13.41
C LEU A 355 5.66 7.13 -12.33
N VAL A 356 5.00 6.92 -11.17
CA VAL A 356 4.95 7.93 -10.11
C VAL A 356 6.36 8.25 -9.59
N PHE A 357 7.15 7.24 -9.23
CA PHE A 357 8.47 7.47 -8.63
C PHE A 357 9.45 8.21 -9.56
N PRO A 358 9.63 7.81 -10.83
CA PRO A 358 10.51 8.53 -11.75
C PRO A 358 10.07 9.96 -11.99
N ILE A 359 8.76 10.19 -12.22
CA ILE A 359 8.21 11.54 -12.44
C ILE A 359 8.57 12.45 -11.28
N ILE A 360 8.50 11.95 -10.04
CA ILE A 360 8.88 12.72 -8.88
C ILE A 360 10.39 12.99 -8.83
N MET A 361 11.22 11.99 -9.15
CA MET A 361 12.67 12.16 -9.19
C MET A 361 13.13 13.17 -10.26
N VAL A 362 12.44 13.27 -11.40
CA VAL A 362 12.72 14.30 -12.43
C VAL A 362 12.54 15.72 -11.87
N MET A 363 11.66 15.90 -10.89
CA MET A 363 11.37 17.21 -10.30
C MET A 363 12.41 17.63 -9.25
N LEU A 364 13.26 16.72 -8.76
CA LEU A 364 14.30 16.99 -7.74
C LEU A 364 15.28 18.15 -8.07
N PRO A 365 15.85 18.24 -9.28
CA PRO A 365 16.91 19.19 -9.61
C PRO A 365 16.44 20.64 -9.67
N GLN A 366 15.13 20.88 -9.83
CA GLN A 366 14.58 22.23 -9.97
C GLN A 366 14.60 23.02 -8.65
N ILE A 367 14.89 22.36 -7.52
CA ILE A 367 14.72 22.91 -6.17
C ILE A 367 16.07 23.16 -5.48
N GLY A 368 17.11 22.40 -5.85
CA GLY A 368 18.41 22.38 -5.16
C GLY A 368 19.38 23.52 -5.48
N GLY A 369 18.97 24.54 -6.25
CA GLY A 369 19.85 25.65 -6.62
C GLY A 369 20.93 25.23 -7.62
N GLY A 370 20.59 25.33 -8.93
CA GLY A 370 21.58 25.42 -10.00
C GLY A 370 22.62 24.30 -10.07
N ILE A 371 22.19 23.03 -9.98
CA ILE A 371 23.05 21.93 -10.41
C ILE A 371 23.45 22.21 -11.86
N ASP A 372 24.76 22.23 -12.14
CA ASP A 372 25.25 22.44 -13.50
C ASP A 372 24.60 21.39 -14.43
N ILE A 373 24.19 21.81 -15.63
CA ILE A 373 23.49 20.96 -16.60
C ILE A 373 24.29 19.68 -16.85
N GLN A 374 25.62 19.79 -16.78
CA GLN A 374 26.54 18.68 -16.97
C GLN A 374 26.53 17.67 -15.80
N GLU A 375 26.44 18.12 -14.54
CA GLU A 375 26.31 17.23 -13.38
C GLU A 375 24.94 16.53 -13.36
N TYR A 376 23.89 17.28 -13.72
CA TYR A 376 22.54 16.72 -13.85
C TYR A 376 22.50 15.59 -14.88
N GLN A 377 23.07 15.80 -16.06
CA GLN A 377 23.10 14.77 -17.11
C GLN A 377 23.99 13.57 -16.75
N THR A 378 25.08 13.80 -16.02
CA THR A 378 26.05 12.73 -15.70
C THR A 378 25.56 11.82 -14.57
N TYR A 379 24.89 12.37 -13.55
CA TYR A 379 24.54 11.61 -12.34
C TYR A 379 23.04 11.33 -12.20
N MET A 380 22.18 12.31 -12.45
CA MET A 380 20.74 12.17 -12.20
C MET A 380 20.05 11.34 -13.29
N VAL A 381 20.43 11.50 -14.55
CA VAL A 381 19.79 10.76 -15.66
C VAL A 381 19.99 9.24 -15.51
N PRO A 382 21.23 8.72 -15.31
CA PRO A 382 21.41 7.28 -15.13
C PRO A 382 20.75 6.77 -13.84
N MET A 383 20.72 7.56 -12.76
CA MET A 383 19.99 7.22 -11.53
C MET A 383 18.49 7.09 -11.77
N ILE A 384 17.87 8.01 -12.49
CA ILE A 384 16.43 7.96 -12.81
C ILE A 384 16.14 6.75 -13.69
N ILE A 385 17.01 6.46 -14.67
CA ILE A 385 16.89 5.26 -15.52
C ILE A 385 16.97 3.98 -14.68
N THR A 386 17.97 3.86 -13.80
CA THR A 386 18.14 2.66 -12.95
C THR A 386 16.99 2.48 -11.99
N MET A 387 16.60 3.55 -11.29
CA MET A 387 15.47 3.54 -10.36
C MET A 387 14.16 3.18 -11.05
N THR A 388 13.91 3.74 -12.23
CA THR A 388 12.70 3.39 -12.99
C THR A 388 12.70 1.93 -13.38
N GLY A 389 13.78 1.45 -14.01
CA GLY A 389 13.88 0.06 -14.47
C GLY A 389 13.70 -0.92 -13.33
N PHE A 390 14.32 -0.61 -12.18
CA PHE A 390 14.18 -1.35 -10.95
C PHE A 390 12.74 -1.34 -10.41
N MET A 391 12.12 -0.17 -10.25
CA MET A 391 10.75 -0.04 -9.74
C MET A 391 9.72 -0.74 -10.65
N PHE A 392 9.79 -0.51 -11.97
CA PHE A 392 8.93 -1.19 -12.93
C PHE A 392 9.06 -2.71 -12.81
N SER A 393 10.31 -3.20 -12.76
CA SER A 393 10.61 -4.62 -12.64
C SER A 393 10.11 -5.23 -11.32
N ILE A 394 10.24 -4.53 -10.20
CA ILE A 394 9.72 -4.97 -8.91
C ILE A 394 8.20 -5.06 -8.93
N PHE A 395 7.51 -3.99 -9.33
CA PHE A 395 6.06 -4.00 -9.32
C PHE A 395 5.50 -5.00 -10.33
N PHE A 396 6.09 -5.10 -11.52
CA PHE A 396 5.68 -6.09 -12.52
C PHE A 396 5.97 -7.51 -12.04
N GLY A 397 7.18 -7.79 -11.55
CA GLY A 397 7.60 -9.10 -11.05
C GLY A 397 6.78 -9.56 -9.85
N LEU A 398 6.51 -8.68 -8.88
CA LEU A 398 5.67 -8.97 -7.72
C LEU A 398 4.22 -9.21 -8.12
N MET A 399 3.62 -8.34 -8.94
CA MET A 399 2.19 -8.41 -9.25
C MET A 399 1.85 -9.49 -10.27
N MET A 400 2.72 -9.72 -11.24
CA MET A 400 2.51 -10.76 -12.27
C MET A 400 3.14 -12.08 -11.84
N GLY A 401 4.42 -12.05 -11.48
CA GLY A 401 5.21 -13.25 -11.24
C GLY A 401 4.72 -14.09 -10.05
N SER A 402 4.30 -13.46 -8.95
CA SER A 402 3.84 -14.21 -7.77
C SER A 402 2.51 -14.94 -7.97
N TYR A 403 1.71 -14.55 -8.96
CA TYR A 403 0.36 -15.09 -9.17
C TYR A 403 0.23 -16.10 -10.31
N ILE A 404 1.34 -16.42 -10.99
CA ILE A 404 1.35 -17.35 -12.12
C ILE A 404 0.91 -18.76 -11.72
N MET A 405 1.32 -19.23 -10.53
CA MET A 405 0.99 -20.58 -10.05
C MET A 405 -0.31 -20.66 -9.21
N ILE A 406 -0.97 -19.53 -9.01
CA ILE A 406 -2.21 -19.48 -8.24
C ILE A 406 -3.35 -20.07 -9.07
N ARG A 407 -4.04 -21.07 -8.50
CA ARG A 407 -5.11 -21.86 -9.14
C ARG A 407 -4.66 -22.64 -10.39
N SER A 408 -3.36 -22.79 -10.64
CA SER A 408 -2.83 -23.57 -11.77
C SER A 408 -2.56 -25.04 -11.41
N LYS A 409 -3.06 -25.54 -10.26
CA LYS A 409 -2.80 -26.90 -9.79
C LYS A 409 -3.07 -27.93 -10.89
N ASP A 410 -4.23 -27.85 -11.51
CA ASP A 410 -4.63 -28.80 -12.55
C ASP A 410 -3.77 -28.66 -13.80
N MET A 411 -3.37 -27.43 -14.16
CA MET A 411 -2.41 -27.21 -15.26
C MET A 411 -1.06 -27.86 -14.96
N VAL A 412 -0.53 -27.74 -13.74
CA VAL A 412 0.73 -28.39 -13.36
C VAL A 412 0.64 -29.90 -13.56
N TRP A 413 -0.46 -30.53 -13.13
CA TRP A 413 -0.67 -31.97 -13.30
C TRP A 413 -0.83 -32.38 -14.77
N ILE A 414 -1.57 -31.61 -15.55
CA ILE A 414 -1.75 -31.86 -16.99
C ILE A 414 -0.40 -31.80 -17.71
N TYR A 415 0.40 -30.77 -17.44
CA TYR A 415 1.70 -30.60 -18.07
C TYR A 415 2.75 -31.61 -17.60
N LYS A 416 2.69 -32.04 -16.33
CA LYS A 416 3.54 -33.13 -15.81
C LYS A 416 3.31 -34.44 -16.58
N LYS A 417 2.06 -34.71 -16.98
CA LYS A 417 1.71 -35.88 -17.82
C LYS A 417 1.92 -35.67 -19.32
N SER A 418 2.23 -34.45 -19.74
CA SER A 418 2.47 -34.14 -21.15
C SER A 418 3.89 -34.56 -21.56
N PRO A 419 4.11 -34.96 -22.83
CA PRO A 419 5.44 -35.37 -23.31
C PRO A 419 6.49 -34.25 -23.23
N ARG A 420 6.07 -32.99 -23.08
CA ARG A 420 6.96 -31.83 -22.98
C ARG A 420 7.23 -31.37 -21.54
N GLY A 421 6.64 -32.05 -20.55
CA GLY A 421 6.89 -31.86 -19.13
C GLY A 421 6.52 -30.48 -18.56
N THR A 422 6.89 -30.28 -17.30
CA THR A 422 6.67 -29.05 -16.51
C THR A 422 7.49 -27.85 -17.03
N ASN A 423 8.61 -28.10 -17.72
CA ASN A 423 9.44 -27.05 -18.33
C ASN A 423 8.68 -26.22 -19.36
N THR A 424 7.79 -26.86 -20.13
CA THR A 424 6.97 -26.16 -21.13
C THR A 424 5.95 -25.24 -20.48
N LEU A 425 5.43 -25.60 -19.31
CA LEU A 425 4.50 -24.76 -18.56
C LEU A 425 5.19 -23.47 -18.11
N ALA A 426 6.31 -23.59 -17.41
CA ALA A 426 7.04 -22.45 -16.87
C ALA A 426 7.59 -21.53 -17.98
N THR A 427 8.11 -22.09 -19.08
CA THR A 427 8.57 -21.28 -20.23
C THR A 427 7.40 -20.61 -20.96
N SER A 428 6.24 -21.27 -21.08
CA SER A 428 5.04 -20.63 -21.65
C SER A 428 4.57 -19.44 -20.81
N PHE A 429 4.64 -19.55 -19.48
CA PHE A 429 4.35 -18.45 -18.58
C PHE A 429 5.33 -17.30 -18.74
N PHE A 430 6.64 -17.60 -18.75
CA PHE A 430 7.67 -16.60 -18.98
C PHE A 430 7.41 -15.82 -20.27
N TRP A 431 7.21 -16.51 -21.41
CA TRP A 431 6.95 -15.84 -22.68
C TRP A 431 5.65 -15.03 -22.67
N SER A 432 4.57 -15.56 -22.08
CA SER A 432 3.30 -14.82 -21.97
C SER A 432 3.42 -13.52 -21.18
N MET A 433 4.14 -13.55 -20.05
CA MET A 433 4.33 -12.38 -19.20
C MET A 433 5.36 -11.42 -19.79
N SER A 434 6.39 -11.93 -20.47
CA SER A 434 7.36 -11.13 -21.21
C SER A 434 6.70 -10.35 -22.35
N PHE A 435 5.73 -10.94 -23.04
CA PHE A 435 4.97 -10.23 -24.07
C PHE A 435 4.13 -9.09 -23.48
N LEU A 436 3.47 -9.32 -22.33
CA LEU A 436 2.76 -8.27 -21.61
C LEU A 436 3.72 -7.18 -21.09
N ALA A 437 4.89 -7.58 -20.61
CA ALA A 437 5.94 -6.66 -20.17
C ALA A 437 6.38 -5.72 -21.30
N ILE A 438 6.61 -6.24 -22.52
CA ILE A 438 6.94 -5.41 -23.69
C ILE A 438 5.84 -4.38 -23.94
N PHE A 439 4.58 -4.83 -23.98
CA PHE A 439 3.45 -3.94 -24.26
C PHE A 439 3.30 -2.82 -23.23
N LEU A 440 3.65 -3.06 -21.97
CA LEU A 440 3.61 -2.05 -20.91
C LEU A 440 4.88 -1.21 -20.78
N ALA A 441 6.04 -1.78 -21.08
CA ALA A 441 7.32 -1.08 -21.00
C ALA A 441 7.42 0.00 -22.08
N VAL A 442 6.82 -0.18 -23.26
CA VAL A 442 6.80 0.83 -24.33
C VAL A 442 6.15 2.15 -23.90
N PRO A 443 4.89 2.20 -23.43
CA PRO A 443 4.28 3.45 -23.00
C PRO A 443 5.00 4.05 -21.78
N VAL A 444 5.47 3.22 -20.83
CA VAL A 444 6.23 3.70 -19.67
C VAL A 444 7.55 4.36 -20.11
N SER A 445 8.29 3.72 -21.02
CA SER A 445 9.56 4.26 -21.51
C SER A 445 9.36 5.54 -22.33
N ILE A 446 8.30 5.61 -23.14
CA ILE A 446 7.94 6.83 -23.89
C ILE A 446 7.60 7.97 -22.94
N ILE A 447 6.69 7.76 -21.98
CA ILE A 447 6.28 8.81 -21.04
C ILE A 447 7.49 9.37 -20.30
N ILE A 448 8.33 8.51 -19.75
CA ILE A 448 9.51 8.95 -18.99
C ILE A 448 10.54 9.61 -19.90
N SER A 449 10.71 9.13 -21.13
CA SER A 449 11.62 9.76 -22.09
C SER A 449 11.14 11.14 -22.53
N VAL A 450 9.83 11.35 -22.64
CA VAL A 450 9.25 12.68 -22.88
C VAL A 450 9.49 13.59 -21.68
N VAL A 451 9.22 13.11 -20.47
CA VAL A 451 9.42 13.87 -19.22
C VAL A 451 10.90 14.24 -19.02
N MET A 452 11.81 13.33 -19.36
CA MET A 452 13.26 13.51 -19.25
C MET A 452 13.91 14.14 -20.49
N GLN A 453 13.14 14.42 -21.55
CA GLN A 453 13.64 14.95 -22.82
C GLN A 453 14.75 14.08 -23.46
N PHE A 454 14.63 12.75 -23.37
CA PHE A 454 15.57 11.83 -23.99
C PHE A 454 15.48 11.89 -25.52
N ASN A 455 16.64 11.84 -26.17
CA ASN A 455 16.68 11.58 -27.61
C ASN A 455 16.25 10.13 -27.90
N PHE A 456 16.01 9.83 -29.18
CA PHE A 456 15.58 8.50 -29.60
C PHE A 456 16.53 7.38 -29.16
N PHE A 457 17.84 7.63 -29.17
CA PHE A 457 18.85 6.64 -28.76
C PHE A 457 18.79 6.33 -27.26
N TYR A 458 18.68 7.34 -26.39
CA TYR A 458 18.52 7.17 -24.95
C TYR A 458 17.19 6.50 -24.60
N TRP A 459 16.10 6.84 -25.31
CA TRP A 459 14.83 6.12 -25.17
C TRP A 459 14.97 4.62 -25.50
N LEU A 460 15.63 4.28 -26.62
CA LEU A 460 15.84 2.89 -27.01
C LEU A 460 16.68 2.13 -25.98
N LEU A 461 17.79 2.72 -25.54
CA LEU A 461 18.66 2.14 -24.51
C LEU A 461 17.89 1.94 -23.20
N PHE A 462 17.14 2.94 -22.78
CA PHE A 462 16.28 2.89 -21.61
C PHE A 462 15.19 1.81 -21.71
N PHE A 463 14.57 1.65 -22.87
CA PHE A 463 13.59 0.60 -23.11
C PHE A 463 14.23 -0.79 -22.99
N ILE A 464 15.38 -1.02 -23.65
CA ILE A 464 16.13 -2.28 -23.55
C ILE A 464 16.49 -2.56 -22.08
N PHE A 465 16.88 -1.51 -21.36
CA PHE A 465 17.24 -1.58 -19.96
C PHE A 465 16.10 -2.06 -19.06
N ILE A 466 14.93 -1.42 -19.17
CA ILE A 466 13.71 -1.83 -18.48
C ILE A 466 13.37 -3.28 -18.80
N MET A 467 13.52 -3.70 -20.06
CA MET A 467 13.22 -5.05 -20.49
C MET A 467 14.13 -6.10 -19.85
N VAL A 468 15.46 -5.87 -19.81
CA VAL A 468 16.40 -6.79 -19.16
C VAL A 468 16.07 -6.92 -17.67
N TYR A 469 15.82 -5.79 -17.00
CA TYR A 469 15.38 -5.75 -15.61
C TYR A 469 14.14 -6.59 -15.37
N THR A 470 13.12 -6.40 -16.21
CA THR A 470 11.82 -7.06 -16.06
C THR A 470 11.92 -8.55 -16.33
N PHE A 471 12.72 -8.97 -17.31
CA PHE A 471 12.98 -10.40 -17.56
C PHE A 471 13.69 -11.07 -16.39
N GLY A 472 14.68 -10.40 -15.78
CA GLY A 472 15.33 -10.90 -14.57
C GLY A 472 14.34 -11.11 -13.42
N ALA A 473 13.49 -10.11 -13.14
CA ALA A 473 12.47 -10.24 -12.09
C ALA A 473 11.40 -11.29 -12.40
N LEU A 474 10.98 -11.43 -13.66
CA LEU A 474 10.02 -12.47 -14.05
C LEU A 474 10.59 -13.87 -13.88
N LEU A 475 11.83 -14.11 -14.32
CA LEU A 475 12.51 -15.39 -14.14
C LEU A 475 12.66 -15.71 -12.65
N LEU A 476 13.07 -14.72 -11.85
CA LEU A 476 13.18 -14.84 -10.40
C LEU A 476 11.82 -15.20 -9.77
N ALA A 477 10.76 -14.47 -10.11
CA ALA A 477 9.42 -14.68 -9.56
C ALA A 477 8.84 -16.05 -9.95
N ILE A 478 8.96 -16.44 -11.23
CA ILE A 478 8.52 -17.77 -11.69
C ILE A 478 9.36 -18.85 -11.02
N GLY A 479 10.68 -18.66 -10.91
CA GLY A 479 11.58 -19.61 -10.26
C GLY A 479 11.20 -19.88 -8.82
N ILE A 480 10.97 -18.84 -8.01
CA ILE A 480 10.51 -18.98 -6.61
C ILE A 480 9.17 -19.71 -6.53
N GLN A 481 8.22 -19.38 -7.42
CA GLN A 481 6.93 -20.06 -7.47
C GLN A 481 7.04 -21.53 -7.91
N CYS A 482 8.01 -21.88 -8.75
CA CYS A 482 8.32 -23.27 -9.09
C CYS A 482 8.99 -24.01 -7.93
N ILE A 483 9.85 -23.34 -7.14
CA ILE A 483 10.51 -23.93 -5.96
C ILE A 483 9.50 -24.26 -4.84
N ASN A 484 8.48 -23.42 -4.67
CA ASN A 484 7.48 -23.56 -3.62
C ASN A 484 6.07 -23.19 -4.14
N PRO A 485 5.41 -24.06 -4.92
CA PRO A 485 4.15 -23.67 -5.58
C PRO A 485 3.04 -23.34 -4.60
N ALA A 486 2.48 -22.14 -4.79
CA ALA A 486 1.34 -21.63 -4.03
C ALA A 486 0.05 -21.73 -4.87
N PHE A 487 -0.66 -22.86 -4.76
CA PHE A 487 -1.91 -23.06 -5.52
C PHE A 487 -3.11 -22.27 -5.00
N LYS A 488 -3.05 -21.84 -3.73
CA LYS A 488 -4.08 -21.02 -3.08
C LYS A 488 -3.50 -19.66 -2.75
N GLU A 489 -4.29 -18.61 -3.00
CA GLU A 489 -3.94 -17.23 -2.68
C GLU A 489 -3.59 -17.05 -1.20
N LYS A 490 -4.32 -17.71 -0.29
CA LYS A 490 -4.09 -17.67 1.17
C LYS A 490 -3.22 -18.81 1.71
N SER A 491 -2.26 -19.27 0.93
CA SER A 491 -1.29 -20.22 1.46
C SER A 491 -0.17 -19.47 2.19
N GLY A 492 0.28 -19.96 3.35
CA GLY A 492 1.50 -19.45 3.99
C GLY A 492 2.69 -19.43 3.02
N LYS A 493 2.70 -20.37 2.06
CA LYS A 493 3.64 -20.43 0.94
C LYS A 493 3.62 -19.17 0.07
N MET A 494 2.44 -18.60 -0.23
CA MET A 494 2.34 -17.37 -1.02
C MET A 494 3.04 -16.21 -0.31
N TYR A 495 2.79 -16.02 0.99
CA TYR A 495 3.45 -14.99 1.78
C TYR A 495 4.97 -15.18 1.77
N VAL A 496 5.45 -16.39 2.03
CA VAL A 496 6.88 -16.71 1.99
C VAL A 496 7.49 -16.41 0.62
N ASN A 497 6.82 -16.80 -0.47
CA ASN A 497 7.29 -16.55 -1.82
C ASN A 497 7.33 -15.06 -2.15
N THR A 498 6.31 -14.29 -1.76
CA THR A 498 6.29 -12.84 -1.97
C THR A 498 7.41 -12.15 -1.19
N PHE A 499 7.62 -12.49 0.10
CA PHE A 499 8.72 -11.93 0.87
C PHE A 499 10.09 -12.33 0.33
N MET A 500 10.26 -13.60 -0.06
CA MET A 500 11.50 -14.08 -0.67
C MET A 500 11.78 -13.36 -2.00
N LEU A 501 10.74 -13.15 -2.82
CA LEU A 501 10.84 -12.39 -4.07
C LEU A 501 11.22 -10.93 -3.82
N MET A 502 10.56 -10.25 -2.87
CA MET A 502 10.92 -8.88 -2.48
C MET A 502 12.38 -8.80 -2.03
N GLY A 503 12.81 -9.68 -1.12
CA GLY A 503 14.19 -9.69 -0.62
C GLY A 503 15.21 -9.94 -1.73
N LEU A 504 14.99 -10.95 -2.57
CA LEU A 504 15.91 -11.29 -3.66
C LEU A 504 15.95 -10.23 -4.77
N LEU A 505 14.84 -9.52 -5.04
CA LEU A 505 14.83 -8.38 -5.96
C LEU A 505 15.69 -7.22 -5.45
N MET A 506 15.77 -7.02 -4.13
CA MET A 506 16.57 -5.95 -3.53
C MET A 506 18.08 -6.23 -3.54
N ILE A 507 18.50 -7.50 -3.53
CA ILE A 507 19.92 -7.88 -3.43
C ILE A 507 20.77 -7.30 -4.58
N PRO A 508 20.41 -7.46 -5.87
CA PRO A 508 21.19 -6.87 -6.96
C PRO A 508 21.38 -5.37 -6.83
N PHE A 509 20.36 -4.66 -6.35
CA PHE A 509 20.41 -3.22 -6.17
C PHE A 509 21.42 -2.83 -5.08
N PHE A 510 21.29 -3.40 -3.88
CA PHE A 510 22.22 -3.12 -2.78
C PHE A 510 23.63 -3.61 -3.04
N LEU A 511 23.79 -4.78 -3.66
CA LEU A 511 25.11 -5.36 -3.97
C LEU A 511 25.91 -4.42 -4.86
N VAL A 512 25.30 -3.85 -5.90
CA VAL A 512 26.02 -2.95 -6.79
C VAL A 512 26.34 -1.63 -6.09
N ILE A 513 25.45 -1.10 -5.25
CA ILE A 513 25.74 0.09 -4.41
C ILE A 513 26.95 -0.19 -3.49
N PHE A 514 27.01 -1.35 -2.83
CA PHE A 514 28.11 -1.68 -1.93
C PHE A 514 29.44 -1.88 -2.66
N ILE A 515 29.43 -2.51 -3.83
CA ILE A 515 30.63 -2.63 -4.69
C ILE A 515 31.13 -1.24 -5.06
N ASP A 516 30.22 -0.38 -5.52
CA ASP A 516 30.55 0.96 -5.96
C ASP A 516 31.18 1.82 -4.83
N ILE A 517 30.57 1.82 -3.64
CA ILE A 517 31.12 2.47 -2.44
C ILE A 517 32.48 1.87 -2.06
N GLY A 518 32.63 0.55 -2.10
CA GLY A 518 33.82 -0.16 -1.64
C GLY A 518 35.04 -0.02 -2.55
N PHE A 519 34.84 0.06 -3.86
CA PHE A 519 35.94 0.14 -4.84
C PHE A 519 36.33 1.58 -5.21
N GLY A 520 35.53 2.59 -4.82
CA GLY A 520 35.88 4.01 -4.97
C GLY A 520 36.27 4.38 -6.40
N THR A 521 35.64 3.75 -7.40
CA THR A 521 36.22 3.57 -8.75
C THR A 521 36.46 4.86 -9.56
N GLY A 522 36.04 6.03 -9.08
CA GLY A 522 36.18 7.32 -9.79
C GLY A 522 35.39 7.43 -11.11
N LEU A 523 34.94 6.30 -11.68
CA LEU A 523 33.86 6.24 -12.65
C LEU A 523 32.58 6.73 -11.97
N SER A 524 31.76 7.51 -12.69
CA SER A 524 30.48 7.98 -12.15
C SER A 524 29.72 6.78 -11.56
N PRO A 525 29.49 6.73 -10.23
CA PRO A 525 28.81 5.65 -9.51
C PRO A 525 27.63 5.02 -10.30
N PHE A 526 26.88 5.89 -10.96
CA PHE A 526 25.66 5.54 -11.66
C PHE A 526 25.83 4.85 -13.02
N SER A 527 26.99 4.94 -13.70
CA SER A 527 27.20 4.29 -15.00
C SER A 527 27.46 2.79 -14.88
N ILE A 528 28.24 2.37 -13.88
CA ILE A 528 28.41 0.96 -13.51
C ILE A 528 27.09 0.41 -12.96
N GLN A 529 26.42 1.17 -12.10
CA GLN A 529 25.11 0.79 -11.57
C GLN A 529 24.09 0.54 -12.67
N MET A 530 24.10 1.36 -13.73
CA MET A 530 23.27 1.15 -14.91
C MET A 530 23.48 -0.27 -15.43
N PHE A 531 24.66 -0.64 -15.92
CA PHE A 531 24.80 -1.92 -16.61
C PHE A 531 24.85 -3.14 -15.67
N ALA A 532 25.45 -3.04 -14.49
CA ALA A 532 25.67 -4.20 -13.62
C ALA A 532 24.37 -4.71 -12.97
N THR A 533 23.53 -3.81 -12.45
CA THR A 533 22.33 -4.19 -11.70
C THR A 533 21.32 -5.06 -12.48
N PRO A 534 20.90 -4.75 -13.73
CA PRO A 534 19.99 -5.61 -14.49
C PRO A 534 20.62 -6.95 -14.84
N LEU A 535 21.94 -6.98 -15.13
CA LEU A 535 22.63 -8.20 -15.50
C LEU A 535 22.79 -9.15 -14.31
N VAL A 536 23.10 -8.61 -13.12
CA VAL A 536 23.12 -9.38 -11.87
C VAL A 536 21.72 -9.93 -11.56
N LEU A 537 20.67 -9.10 -11.70
CA LEU A 537 19.30 -9.56 -11.51
C LEU A 537 18.89 -10.63 -12.53
N LEU A 538 19.27 -10.47 -13.80
CA LEU A 538 19.02 -11.46 -14.84
C LEU A 538 19.73 -12.78 -14.54
N GLY A 539 21.02 -12.73 -14.16
CA GLY A 539 21.80 -13.89 -13.77
C GLY A 539 21.20 -14.65 -12.58
N LEU A 540 20.83 -13.93 -11.52
CA LEU A 540 20.11 -14.48 -10.37
C LEU A 540 18.75 -15.07 -10.77
N GLY A 541 18.01 -14.38 -11.63
CA GLY A 541 16.73 -14.83 -12.17
C GLY A 541 16.87 -16.14 -12.93
N ILE A 542 17.84 -16.25 -13.84
CA ILE A 542 18.12 -17.47 -14.61
C ILE A 542 18.47 -18.64 -13.68
N LEU A 543 19.36 -18.39 -12.70
CA LEU A 543 19.79 -19.41 -11.73
C LEU A 543 18.61 -19.96 -10.92
N ILE A 544 17.79 -19.06 -10.36
CA ILE A 544 16.65 -19.44 -9.51
C ILE A 544 15.54 -20.07 -10.35
N PHE A 545 15.32 -19.59 -11.58
CA PHE A 545 14.41 -20.22 -12.52
C PHE A 545 14.82 -21.66 -12.84
N TYR A 546 16.10 -21.90 -13.12
CA TYR A 546 16.64 -23.23 -13.40
C TYR A 546 16.45 -24.19 -12.21
N ILE A 547 16.79 -23.75 -10.99
CA ILE A 547 16.57 -24.54 -9.76
C ILE A 547 15.07 -24.82 -9.56
N GLY A 548 14.22 -23.83 -9.80
CA GLY A 548 12.77 -23.97 -9.72
C GLY A 548 12.21 -25.00 -10.69
N LEU A 549 12.68 -25.01 -11.95
CA LEU A 549 12.27 -26.01 -12.94
C LEU A 549 12.58 -27.44 -12.48
N GLN A 550 13.80 -27.67 -11.99
CA GLN A 550 14.20 -28.99 -11.49
C GLN A 550 13.31 -29.44 -10.34
N LYS A 551 13.06 -28.55 -9.38
CA LYS A 551 12.22 -28.87 -8.21
C LYS A 551 10.76 -29.10 -8.57
N LEU A 552 10.21 -28.33 -9.52
CA LEU A 552 8.85 -28.49 -10.00
C LEU A 552 8.65 -29.85 -10.70
N GLY A 553 9.66 -30.34 -11.42
CA GLY A 553 9.66 -31.68 -12.02
C GLY A 553 9.60 -32.81 -10.99
N ASN A 554 10.20 -32.60 -9.81
CA ASN A 554 10.33 -33.58 -8.73
C ASN A 554 9.18 -33.55 -7.71
N LEU A 555 8.20 -32.65 -7.85
CA LEU A 555 7.04 -32.61 -6.94
C LEU A 555 6.17 -33.85 -7.15
N GLU A 556 6.03 -34.69 -6.13
CA GLU A 556 5.20 -35.91 -6.16
C GLU A 556 3.73 -35.63 -6.42
#